data_AF-A0A0M6XY48-F1
#
_entry.id   AF-A0A0M6XY48-F1
#
_cell.length_a   1.000
_cell.length_b   1.000
_cell.length_c   1.000
_cell.angle_alpha   90.00
_cell.angle_beta   90.00
_cell.angle_gamma   90.00
#
_symmetry.space_group_name_H-M   'P 1'
#
loop_
_entity.id
_entity.type
_entity.pdbx_description
1 polymer ?
#
loop_
_entity_poly.entity_id
_entity_poly.type
_entity_poly.pdbx_seq_one_letter_code
_entity_poly.pdbx_strand_id
1 'polypeptide(L)'
;MRHHLLAVAMLAALAGPAVAQSVAELSDEALLARVAAATEAQDADALLDAMGEVRTRSLLMFAGPQVCEAPVPDTAFWENEFFAGAAEKAYLVEAREAAMAAGSCGCVYEALPFAGFFEETFGKRPAELTDADYGRIRSYRRPDWSSVEQQYRAFREERCGDD
;
A
#
# COMPACT_ATOMS: atom_id res chain seq x y z
N MET A 1 80.09 19.43 -19.44
CA MET A 1 79.21 19.49 -20.63
C MET A 1 78.05 18.54 -20.42
N ARG A 2 76.85 19.00 -20.81
CA ARG A 2 75.58 18.28 -20.98
C ARG A 2 74.71 18.02 -19.74
N HIS A 3 73.66 18.84 -19.73
CA HIS A 3 72.44 18.85 -18.96
C HIS A 3 71.54 17.63 -19.19
N HIS A 4 70.45 17.63 -18.39
CA HIS A 4 69.08 17.15 -18.66
C HIS A 4 68.70 15.88 -17.90
N LEU A 5 67.54 15.76 -17.26
CA LEU A 5 66.46 16.64 -16.78
C LEU A 5 65.55 15.68 -15.99
N LEU A 6 64.98 16.12 -14.87
CA LEU A 6 63.95 15.36 -14.16
C LEU A 6 62.74 15.11 -15.07
N ALA A 7 62.17 13.92 -15.01
CA ALA A 7 60.81 13.65 -15.49
C ALA A 7 59.97 13.16 -14.31
N VAL A 8 59.32 14.10 -13.63
CA VAL A 8 58.20 13.82 -12.71
C VAL A 8 56.97 13.63 -13.60
N ALA A 9 56.45 12.41 -13.66
CA ALA A 9 55.17 12.14 -14.30
C ALA A 9 54.04 12.61 -13.36
N MET A 10 53.42 13.74 -13.67
CA MET A 10 52.15 14.15 -13.07
C MET A 10 51.05 13.20 -13.57
N LEU A 11 50.49 12.38 -12.68
CA LEU A 11 49.17 11.80 -12.90
C LEU A 11 48.13 12.92 -12.78
N ALA A 12 47.67 13.41 -13.93
CA ALA A 12 46.44 14.20 -13.99
C ALA A 12 45.26 13.25 -13.77
N ALA A 13 44.69 13.30 -12.57
CA ALA A 13 43.38 12.70 -12.30
C ALA A 13 42.33 13.46 -13.13
N LEU A 14 41.79 12.82 -14.16
CA LEU A 14 40.58 13.26 -14.86
C LEU A 14 39.38 13.06 -13.91
N ALA A 15 39.23 13.97 -12.94
CA ALA A 15 37.94 14.16 -12.29
C ALA A 15 37.07 15.00 -13.23
N GLY A 16 36.32 14.34 -14.10
CA GLY A 16 35.20 15.01 -14.78
C GLY A 16 34.20 15.50 -13.72
N PRO A 17 33.51 16.63 -13.94
CA PRO A 17 32.46 17.06 -13.03
C PRO A 17 31.38 15.99 -13.03
N ALA A 18 31.25 15.25 -11.92
CA ALA A 18 30.02 14.54 -11.62
C ALA A 18 28.98 15.63 -11.40
N VAL A 19 28.20 15.93 -12.43
CA VAL A 19 27.04 16.81 -12.31
C VAL A 19 26.10 16.08 -11.35
N ALA A 20 26.06 16.54 -10.09
CA ALA A 20 25.05 16.08 -9.16
C ALA A 20 23.71 16.45 -9.77
N GLN A 21 22.97 15.44 -10.22
CA GLN A 21 21.66 15.63 -10.80
C GLN A 21 20.78 16.30 -9.73
N SER A 22 20.12 17.40 -10.10
CA SER A 22 19.35 18.18 -9.13
C SER A 22 18.23 17.31 -8.56
N VAL A 23 17.99 17.40 -7.26
CA VAL A 23 16.88 16.70 -6.60
C VAL A 23 15.53 17.08 -7.23
N ALA A 24 15.42 18.32 -7.73
CA ALA A 24 14.24 18.82 -8.44
C ALA A 24 14.00 18.14 -9.81
N GLU A 25 14.99 17.44 -10.37
CA GLU A 25 14.87 16.73 -11.65
C GLU A 25 14.53 15.24 -11.47
N LEU A 26 14.54 14.74 -10.24
CA LEU A 26 14.17 13.35 -9.96
C LEU A 26 12.66 13.15 -10.18
N SER A 27 12.26 11.96 -10.64
CA SER A 27 10.86 11.52 -10.54
C SER A 27 10.47 11.33 -9.07
N ASP A 28 9.18 11.31 -8.76
CA ASP A 28 8.70 11.15 -7.38
C ASP A 28 9.19 9.83 -6.75
N GLU A 29 9.21 8.74 -7.53
CA GLU A 29 9.75 7.44 -7.11
C GLU A 29 11.26 7.50 -6.82
N ALA A 30 12.05 8.12 -7.72
CA ALA A 30 13.49 8.28 -7.52
C ALA A 30 13.83 9.21 -6.34
N LEU A 31 12.97 10.20 -6.09
CA LEU A 31 13.09 11.12 -4.96
C LEU A 31 12.84 10.39 -3.62
N LEU A 32 11.82 9.53 -3.54
CA LEU A 32 11.58 8.71 -2.34
C LEU A 32 12.70 7.69 -2.12
N ALA A 33 13.22 7.05 -3.18
CA ALA A 33 14.39 6.17 -3.08
C ALA A 33 15.65 6.93 -2.60
N ARG A 34 15.81 8.19 -3.02
CA ARG A 34 16.91 9.06 -2.57
C ARG A 34 16.83 9.39 -1.08
N VAL A 35 15.63 9.59 -0.52
CA VAL A 35 15.40 9.78 0.93
C VAL A 35 15.83 8.53 1.70
N ALA A 36 15.42 7.35 1.25
CA ALA A 36 15.79 6.08 1.88
C ALA A 36 17.32 5.89 1.88
N ALA A 37 17.96 6.05 0.71
CA ALA A 37 19.41 5.93 0.57
C ALA A 37 20.19 6.96 1.43
N ALA A 38 19.71 8.21 1.52
CA ALA A 38 20.33 9.23 2.37
C ALA A 38 20.23 8.87 3.86
N THR A 39 19.09 8.32 4.28
CA THR A 39 18.85 7.87 5.65
C THR A 39 19.77 6.71 6.02
N GLU A 40 19.90 5.71 5.15
CA GLU A 40 20.80 4.56 5.33
C GLU A 40 22.27 4.98 5.40
N ALA A 41 22.67 5.93 4.54
CA ALA A 41 24.02 6.47 4.52
C ALA A 41 24.30 7.45 5.68
N GLN A 42 23.29 7.80 6.48
CA GLN A 42 23.36 8.86 7.50
C GLN A 42 23.87 10.20 6.93
N ASP A 43 23.53 10.48 5.67
CA ASP A 43 23.91 11.70 4.97
C ASP A 43 22.83 12.77 5.21
N ALA A 44 23.06 13.59 6.23
CA ALA A 44 22.10 14.59 6.69
C ALA A 44 21.80 15.65 5.62
N ASP A 45 22.82 16.10 4.88
CA ASP A 45 22.65 17.17 3.87
C ASP A 45 21.81 16.65 2.70
N ALA A 46 22.16 15.46 2.21
CA ALA A 46 21.38 14.80 1.17
C ALA A 46 19.94 14.49 1.58
N LEU A 47 19.74 14.11 2.85
CA LEU A 47 18.42 13.83 3.39
C LEU A 47 17.58 15.11 3.45
N LEU A 48 18.15 16.21 3.93
CA LEU A 48 17.47 17.50 4.02
C LEU A 48 17.07 18.05 2.64
N ASP A 49 17.95 17.96 1.65
CA ASP A 49 17.65 18.38 0.28
C ASP A 49 16.52 17.55 -0.33
N ALA A 50 16.56 16.22 -0.17
CA ALA A 50 15.51 15.32 -0.65
C ALA A 50 14.17 15.57 0.05
N MET A 51 14.17 15.76 1.38
CA MET A 51 12.97 16.08 2.14
C MET A 51 12.38 17.46 1.79
N GLY A 52 13.23 18.43 1.47
CA GLY A 52 12.80 19.75 1.00
C GLY A 52 12.01 19.68 -0.31
N GLU A 53 12.48 18.86 -1.26
CA GLU A 53 11.78 18.65 -2.54
C GLU A 53 10.49 17.85 -2.35
N VAL A 54 10.51 16.80 -1.51
CA VAL A 54 9.29 16.02 -1.17
C VAL A 54 8.21 16.94 -0.60
N ARG A 55 8.59 17.84 0.31
CA ARG A 55 7.68 18.85 0.86
C ARG A 55 7.16 19.79 -0.23
N THR A 56 8.04 20.28 -1.11
CA THR A 56 7.70 21.19 -2.21
C THR A 56 6.65 20.58 -3.14
N ARG A 57 6.79 19.29 -3.44
CA ARG A 57 5.86 18.52 -4.28
C ARG A 57 4.63 18.02 -3.55
N SER A 58 4.53 18.26 -2.24
CA SER A 58 3.49 17.68 -1.38
C SER A 58 3.37 16.16 -1.56
N LEU A 59 4.49 15.48 -1.81
CA LEU A 59 4.52 14.04 -1.84
C LEU A 59 4.27 13.56 -0.42
N LEU A 60 3.12 12.94 -0.21
CA LEU A 60 2.79 12.35 1.06
C LEU A 60 3.82 11.23 1.30
N MET A 61 4.75 11.46 2.24
CA MET A 61 5.76 10.45 2.66
C MET A 61 5.11 9.24 3.33
N PHE A 62 3.81 9.35 3.63
CA PHE A 62 2.96 8.32 4.16
C PHE A 62 1.80 8.18 3.19
N ALA A 63 1.40 6.96 2.83
CA ALA A 63 0.15 6.77 2.12
C ALA A 63 -0.95 7.54 2.89
N GLY A 64 -1.67 8.42 2.18
CA GLY A 64 -2.87 9.05 2.76
C GLY A 64 -3.83 7.96 3.23
N PRO A 65 -4.78 8.26 4.14
CA PRO A 65 -5.76 7.27 4.56
C PRO A 65 -6.42 6.66 3.33
N GLN A 66 -6.09 5.39 3.06
CA GLN A 66 -6.71 4.63 1.99
C GLN A 66 -8.19 4.52 2.34
N VAL A 67 -9.04 5.10 1.50
CA VAL A 67 -10.48 4.94 1.65
C VAL A 67 -10.79 3.49 1.29
N CYS A 68 -11.03 2.67 2.31
CA CYS A 68 -11.35 1.26 2.13
C CYS A 68 -12.85 1.10 1.90
N GLU A 69 -13.30 1.48 0.71
CA GLU A 69 -14.70 1.34 0.28
C GLU A 69 -14.96 -0.03 -0.33
N ALA A 70 -16.13 -0.60 -0.01
CA ALA A 70 -16.59 -1.83 -0.62
C ALA A 70 -16.85 -1.59 -2.12
N PRO A 71 -16.34 -2.43 -3.03
CA PRO A 71 -16.60 -2.30 -4.47
C PRO A 71 -17.98 -2.87 -4.81
N VAL A 72 -19.03 -2.31 -4.21
CA VAL A 72 -20.42 -2.74 -4.37
C VAL A 72 -20.99 -2.26 -5.72
N PRO A 73 -21.55 -3.17 -6.54
CA PRO A 73 -22.23 -2.79 -7.78
C PRO A 73 -23.52 -2.01 -7.53
N ASP A 74 -23.87 -1.13 -8.47
CA ASP A 74 -25.15 -0.44 -8.50
C ASP A 74 -26.25 -1.37 -9.08
N THR A 75 -26.92 -2.12 -8.20
CA THR A 75 -28.01 -3.05 -8.56
C THR A 75 -29.06 -3.10 -7.45
N ALA A 76 -30.29 -3.52 -7.79
CA ALA A 76 -31.39 -3.64 -6.84
C ALA A 76 -31.06 -4.50 -5.59
N PHE A 77 -30.19 -5.51 -5.74
CA PHE A 77 -29.73 -6.31 -4.59
C PHE A 77 -28.90 -5.46 -3.61
N TRP A 78 -27.98 -4.65 -4.12
CA TRP A 78 -27.07 -3.83 -3.32
C TRP A 78 -27.69 -2.50 -2.85
N GLU A 79 -28.73 -2.02 -3.53
CA GLU A 79 -29.57 -0.90 -3.04
C GLU A 79 -30.40 -1.28 -1.80
N ASN A 80 -30.65 -2.58 -1.59
CA ASN A 80 -31.34 -3.05 -0.40
C ASN A 80 -30.36 -3.19 0.78
N GLU A 81 -30.50 -2.32 1.78
CA GLU A 81 -29.62 -2.25 2.95
C GLU A 81 -29.49 -3.57 3.72
N PHE A 82 -30.56 -4.38 3.79
CA PHE A 82 -30.52 -5.67 4.49
C PHE A 82 -29.74 -6.71 3.71
N PHE A 83 -29.77 -6.62 2.38
CA PHE A 83 -29.10 -7.57 1.49
C PHE A 83 -27.62 -7.22 1.40
N ALA A 84 -27.32 -5.94 1.15
CA ALA A 84 -25.97 -5.40 1.19
C ALA A 84 -25.28 -5.71 2.52
N GLY A 85 -25.93 -5.41 3.66
CA GLY A 85 -25.36 -5.68 4.97
C GLY A 85 -25.18 -7.17 5.29
N ALA A 86 -25.99 -8.06 4.72
CA ALA A 86 -25.78 -9.51 4.87
C ALA A 86 -24.61 -10.00 4.02
N ALA A 87 -24.50 -9.52 2.79
CA ALA A 87 -23.43 -9.85 1.86
C ALA A 87 -22.06 -9.33 2.36
N GLU A 88 -22.03 -8.09 2.85
CA GLU A 88 -20.85 -7.50 3.47
C GLU A 88 -20.40 -8.29 4.70
N LYS A 89 -21.32 -8.68 5.59
CA LYS A 89 -20.98 -9.50 6.77
C LYS A 89 -20.46 -10.89 6.41
N ALA A 90 -21.01 -11.50 5.35
CA ALA A 90 -20.52 -12.79 4.86
C ALA A 90 -19.08 -12.68 4.35
N TYR A 91 -18.77 -11.58 3.66
CA TYR A 91 -17.45 -11.29 3.11
C TYR A 91 -16.41 -10.91 4.18
N LEU A 92 -16.74 -9.97 5.08
CA LEU A 92 -15.77 -9.32 5.96
C LEU A 92 -15.08 -10.28 6.94
N VAL A 93 -15.69 -11.40 7.32
CA VAL A 93 -15.04 -12.38 8.20
C VAL A 93 -13.85 -13.01 7.49
N GLU A 94 -14.05 -13.53 6.29
CA GLU A 94 -13.01 -14.17 5.48
C GLU A 94 -11.92 -13.16 5.09
N ALA A 95 -12.34 -11.95 4.71
CA ALA A 95 -11.42 -10.91 4.29
C ALA A 95 -10.48 -10.46 5.43
N ARG A 96 -10.99 -10.38 6.66
CA ARG A 96 -10.20 -10.06 7.85
C ARG A 96 -9.22 -11.16 8.19
N GLU A 97 -9.64 -12.43 8.11
CA GLU A 97 -8.73 -13.56 8.30
C GLU A 97 -7.62 -13.56 7.26
N ALA A 98 -7.96 -13.32 5.99
CA ALA A 98 -6.97 -13.17 4.91
C ALA A 98 -6.00 -12.01 5.18
N ALA A 99 -6.50 -10.86 5.62
CA ALA A 99 -5.67 -9.71 5.96
C ALA A 99 -4.71 -10.00 7.14
N MET A 100 -5.21 -10.62 8.22
CA MET A 100 -4.37 -11.03 9.35
C MET A 100 -3.32 -12.05 8.94
N ALA A 101 -3.70 -13.06 8.14
CA ALA A 101 -2.78 -14.08 7.65
C ALA A 101 -1.69 -13.50 6.75
N ALA A 102 -2.03 -12.49 5.94
CA ALA A 102 -1.08 -11.75 5.10
C ALA A 102 -0.27 -10.70 5.88
N GLY A 103 -0.61 -10.42 7.14
CA GLY A 103 -0.02 -9.32 7.90
C GLY A 103 -0.28 -7.94 7.27
N SER A 104 -1.40 -7.78 6.55
CA SER A 104 -1.68 -6.58 5.77
C SER A 104 -2.34 -5.47 6.61
N CYS A 105 -1.72 -4.29 6.59
CA CYS A 105 -2.32 -3.04 7.06
C CYS A 105 -3.05 -2.26 5.94
N GLY A 106 -3.13 -2.85 4.75
CA GLY A 106 -3.86 -2.33 3.59
C GLY A 106 -5.38 -2.36 3.76
N CYS A 107 -6.10 -2.08 2.67
CA CYS A 107 -7.54 -2.25 2.64
C CYS A 107 -7.91 -3.74 2.64
N VAL A 108 -8.91 -4.13 3.43
CA VAL A 108 -9.33 -5.54 3.54
C VAL A 108 -9.78 -6.14 2.19
N TYR A 109 -10.30 -5.29 1.29
CA TYR A 109 -10.69 -5.65 -0.08
C TYR A 109 -9.53 -6.05 -0.99
N GLU A 110 -8.30 -5.69 -0.63
CA GLU A 110 -7.08 -6.10 -1.35
C GLU A 110 -6.59 -7.47 -0.87
N ALA A 111 -6.78 -7.79 0.41
CA ALA A 111 -6.38 -9.08 0.98
C ALA A 111 -7.26 -10.23 0.48
N LEU A 112 -8.55 -9.95 0.24
CA LEU A 112 -9.48 -10.88 -0.39
C LEU A 112 -10.33 -10.13 -1.42
N PRO A 113 -10.11 -10.31 -2.74
CA PRO A 113 -10.89 -9.60 -3.75
C PRO A 113 -12.39 -9.89 -3.63
N PHE A 114 -13.20 -8.83 -3.49
CA PHE A 114 -14.64 -8.92 -3.24
C PHE A 114 -15.37 -9.80 -4.29
N ALA A 115 -15.12 -9.57 -5.58
CA ALA A 115 -15.74 -10.36 -6.64
C ALA A 115 -15.33 -11.84 -6.58
N GLY A 116 -14.05 -12.12 -6.30
CA GLY A 116 -13.54 -13.48 -6.19
C GLY A 116 -14.22 -14.25 -5.06
N PHE A 117 -14.40 -13.63 -3.90
CA PHE A 117 -15.14 -14.24 -2.79
C PHE A 117 -16.56 -14.66 -3.20
N PHE A 118 -17.32 -13.79 -3.88
CA PHE A 118 -18.68 -14.13 -4.28
C PHE A 118 -18.72 -15.20 -5.37
N GLU A 119 -17.81 -15.16 -6.33
CA GLU A 119 -17.69 -16.17 -7.37
C GLU A 119 -17.36 -17.54 -6.77
N GLU A 120 -16.38 -17.62 -5.88
CA GLU A 120 -15.95 -18.89 -5.27
C GLU A 120 -16.99 -19.45 -4.29
N THR A 121 -17.58 -18.59 -3.47
CA THR A 121 -18.48 -19.02 -2.38
C THR A 121 -19.91 -19.25 -2.87
N PHE A 122 -20.39 -18.39 -3.77
CA PHE A 122 -21.78 -18.39 -4.22
C PHE A 122 -21.95 -18.80 -5.68
N GLY A 123 -20.87 -18.87 -6.47
CA GLY A 123 -20.92 -19.20 -7.90
C GLY A 123 -21.41 -18.04 -8.76
N LYS A 124 -21.38 -16.81 -8.23
CA LYS A 124 -21.92 -15.61 -8.88
C LYS A 124 -21.06 -14.40 -8.59
N ARG A 125 -20.96 -13.49 -9.55
CA ARG A 125 -20.38 -12.16 -9.30
C ARG A 125 -21.31 -11.32 -8.44
N PRO A 126 -20.78 -10.32 -7.71
CA PRO A 126 -21.61 -9.37 -6.96
C PRO A 126 -22.72 -8.74 -7.79
N ALA A 127 -22.45 -8.41 -9.07
CA ALA A 127 -23.42 -7.78 -9.98
C ALA A 127 -24.53 -8.72 -10.46
N GLU A 128 -24.42 -10.03 -10.19
CA GLU A 128 -25.37 -11.07 -10.60
C GLU A 128 -26.24 -11.56 -9.43
N LEU A 129 -26.03 -10.99 -8.23
CA LEU A 129 -26.82 -11.30 -7.06
C LEU A 129 -28.23 -10.74 -7.21
N THR A 130 -29.19 -11.51 -6.70
CA THR A 130 -30.61 -11.22 -6.74
C THR A 130 -31.23 -11.53 -5.38
N ASP A 131 -32.46 -11.08 -5.16
CA ASP A 131 -33.23 -11.35 -3.94
C ASP A 131 -33.27 -12.84 -3.57
N ALA A 132 -33.25 -13.73 -4.57
CA ALA A 132 -33.23 -15.18 -4.37
C ALA A 132 -31.95 -15.68 -3.66
N ASP A 133 -30.85 -14.94 -3.77
CA ASP A 133 -29.56 -15.29 -3.18
C ASP A 133 -29.48 -14.89 -1.69
N TYR A 134 -30.33 -13.95 -1.25
CA TYR A 134 -30.30 -13.40 0.10
C TYR A 134 -30.35 -14.47 1.20
N GLY A 135 -31.23 -15.47 1.04
CA GLY A 135 -31.37 -16.54 2.02
C GLY A 135 -30.08 -17.35 2.21
N ARG A 136 -29.38 -17.66 1.11
CA ARG A 136 -28.10 -18.38 1.14
C ARG A 136 -27.00 -17.52 1.75
N ILE A 137 -26.88 -16.27 1.32
CA ILE A 137 -25.89 -15.31 1.82
C ILE A 137 -26.07 -15.09 3.33
N ARG A 138 -27.31 -14.84 3.78
CA ARG A 138 -27.63 -14.67 5.20
C ARG A 138 -27.28 -15.92 6.03
N SER A 139 -27.46 -17.11 5.46
CA SER A 139 -27.17 -18.38 6.14
C SER A 139 -25.68 -18.71 6.19
N TYR A 140 -24.85 -18.08 5.34
CA TYR A 140 -23.39 -18.23 5.38
C TYR A 140 -22.77 -17.65 6.65
N ARG A 141 -23.52 -16.88 7.45
CA ARG A 141 -23.02 -16.24 8.66
C ARG A 141 -22.30 -17.22 9.58
N ARG A 142 -20.99 -16.99 9.74
CA ARG A 142 -20.16 -17.76 10.65
C ARG A 142 -20.45 -17.40 12.12
N PRO A 143 -20.49 -18.40 13.03
CA PRO A 143 -20.81 -18.17 14.44
C PRO A 143 -19.72 -17.41 15.20
N ASP A 144 -18.47 -17.47 14.72
CA ASP A 144 -17.29 -16.87 15.32
C ASP A 144 -16.96 -15.46 14.79
N TRP A 145 -17.86 -14.85 14.00
CA TRP A 145 -17.64 -13.54 13.37
C TRP A 145 -17.18 -12.46 14.37
N SER A 146 -17.75 -12.45 15.58
CA SER A 146 -17.42 -11.47 16.62
C SER A 146 -16.03 -11.71 17.22
N SER A 147 -15.56 -12.95 17.23
CA SER A 147 -14.19 -13.27 17.64
C SER A 147 -13.21 -12.81 16.58
N VAL A 148 -13.48 -13.08 15.30
CA VAL A 148 -12.65 -12.62 14.18
C VAL A 148 -12.57 -11.10 14.13
N GLU A 149 -13.67 -10.39 14.36
CA GLU A 149 -13.65 -8.92 14.41
C GLU A 149 -12.76 -8.39 15.54
N GLN A 150 -12.86 -8.97 16.75
CA GLN A 150 -12.01 -8.56 17.88
C GLN A 150 -10.53 -8.85 17.60
N GLN A 151 -10.22 -10.02 17.04
CA GLN A 151 -8.86 -10.39 16.66
C GLN A 151 -8.31 -9.45 15.58
N TYR A 152 -9.12 -9.13 14.58
CA TYR A 152 -8.72 -8.19 13.53
C TYR A 152 -8.47 -6.79 14.08
N ARG A 153 -9.33 -6.30 14.98
CA ARG A 153 -9.12 -5.01 15.64
C ARG A 153 -7.81 -4.99 16.43
N ALA A 154 -7.58 -6.01 17.27
CA ALA A 154 -6.32 -6.13 18.01
C ALA A 154 -5.10 -6.21 17.09
N PHE A 155 -5.20 -6.96 15.99
CA PHE A 155 -4.16 -7.01 14.96
C PHE A 155 -3.86 -5.62 14.38
N ARG A 156 -4.89 -4.84 14.04
CA ARG A 156 -4.74 -3.49 13.50
C ARG A 156 -4.12 -2.53 14.52
N GLU A 157 -4.57 -2.57 15.78
CA GLU A 157 -3.99 -1.78 16.87
C GLU A 157 -2.51 -2.13 17.07
N GLU A 158 -2.17 -3.42 17.17
CA GLU A 158 -0.80 -3.88 17.47
C GLU A 158 0.18 -3.73 16.30
N ARG A 159 -0.29 -3.88 15.05
CA ARG A 159 0.59 -3.98 13.87
C ARG A 159 0.50 -2.80 12.91
N CYS A 160 -0.62 -2.09 12.91
CA CYS A 160 -0.89 -1.02 11.94
C CYS A 160 -0.96 0.36 12.59
N GLY A 161 -1.09 0.44 13.92
CA GLY A 161 -1.19 1.71 14.64
C GLY A 161 -2.52 2.43 14.41
N ASP A 162 -3.58 1.68 14.11
CA ASP A 162 -4.94 2.20 14.09
C ASP A 162 -5.48 2.26 15.53
N ASP A 163 -5.98 3.43 15.96
CA ASP A 163 -6.65 3.65 17.25
C ASP A 163 -8.19 3.57 17.14
#